data_AF-A0A258ZE45-F1
#
_entry.id   AF-A0A258ZE45-F1
#
_cell.length_a   1.000
_cell.length_b   1.000
_cell.length_c   1.000
_cell.angle_alpha   90.00
_cell.angle_beta   90.00
_cell.angle_gamma   90.00
#
_symmetry.space_group_name_H-M   'P 1'
#
loop_
_entity.id
_entity.type
_entity.pdbx_description
1 polymer ?
#
loop_
_entity_poly.entity_id
_entity_poly.type
_entity_poly.pdbx_seq_one_letter_code
_entity_poly.pdbx_strand_id
1 'polypeptide(L)'
;MKSGIARKILAVAAFGIAFVAVKYGIQAFRDYQAADKVEQSLTQLQADATRKHTDIPVSEAMQREAIEQTSNKLAAEPDEQKRAARAANFFWGFYFINVRERPEFCDEHGTGIQSFVGAFEKIHASEYASAKTIYARMAEDESKIYTIIKPQLRKMIVQDMSDIAATNKITLKQACELIEENAEALVKEMHLAKMQPAVYRALSAAK
;
A
#
# COMPACT_ATOMS: atom_id res chain seq x y z
N MET A 1 -14.63 22.55 -10.83
CA MET A 1 -14.70 22.47 -9.35
C MET A 1 -14.34 21.10 -8.74
N LYS A 2 -14.34 19.97 -9.48
CA LYS A 2 -14.07 18.63 -8.91
C LYS A 2 -12.61 18.32 -8.49
N SER A 3 -11.61 19.05 -8.99
CA SER A 3 -10.20 18.68 -8.72
C SER A 3 -9.69 19.02 -7.32
N GLY A 4 -10.31 20.00 -6.63
CA GLY A 4 -9.90 20.40 -5.28
C GLY A 4 -10.30 19.41 -4.18
N ILE A 5 -11.45 18.75 -4.34
CA ILE A 5 -11.94 17.72 -3.42
C ILE A 5 -11.10 16.45 -3.60
N ALA A 6 -10.87 16.02 -4.85
CA ALA A 6 -9.96 14.92 -5.15
C ALA A 6 -8.58 15.14 -4.54
N ARG A 7 -7.99 16.35 -4.65
CA ARG A 7 -6.67 16.70 -4.08
C ARG A 7 -6.61 16.72 -2.55
N LYS A 8 -7.73 17.00 -1.86
CA LYS A 8 -7.85 16.95 -0.40
C LYS A 8 -8.14 15.54 0.12
N ILE A 9 -8.84 14.72 -0.67
CA ILE A 9 -9.01 13.28 -0.41
C ILE A 9 -7.70 12.52 -0.71
N LEU A 10 -6.90 13.00 -1.66
CA LEU A 10 -5.65 12.41 -2.14
C LEU A 10 -4.50 12.33 -1.14
N ALA A 11 -4.58 13.04 -0.01
CA ALA A 11 -3.48 13.08 0.95
C ALA A 11 -3.25 11.73 1.64
N VAL A 12 -4.09 10.74 1.40
CA VAL A 12 -4.06 9.50 2.15
C VAL A 12 -4.13 8.33 1.19
N ALA A 13 -2.97 7.73 0.96
CA ALA A 13 -2.97 6.36 0.50
C ALA A 13 -1.79 5.63 1.14
N ALA A 14 -2.10 4.67 2.00
CA ALA A 14 -1.22 3.72 2.69
C ALA A 14 -0.26 2.88 1.79
N PHE A 15 0.41 3.49 0.81
CA PHE A 15 1.24 2.84 -0.20
C PHE A 15 2.60 2.39 0.33
N GLY A 16 3.31 3.28 1.02
CA GLY A 16 4.69 3.00 1.40
C GLY A 16 4.79 1.91 2.48
N ILE A 17 3.81 1.88 3.38
CA ILE A 17 3.85 1.07 4.61
C ILE A 17 3.59 -0.42 4.31
N ALA A 18 2.81 -0.72 3.26
CA ALA A 18 2.49 -2.08 2.84
C ALA A 18 3.73 -2.89 2.41
N PHE A 19 4.78 -2.22 1.92
CA PHE A 19 6.07 -2.85 1.60
C PHE A 19 6.80 -3.39 2.82
N VAL A 20 6.74 -2.66 3.94
CA VAL A 20 7.31 -3.15 5.21
C VAL A 20 6.56 -4.41 5.62
N ALA A 21 5.23 -4.38 5.59
CA ALA A 21 4.40 -5.54 5.92
C ALA A 21 4.73 -6.77 5.04
N VAL A 22 4.81 -6.63 3.72
CA VAL A 22 5.12 -7.77 2.82
C VAL A 22 6.55 -8.24 2.93
N LYS A 23 7.54 -7.35 2.96
CA LYS A 23 8.95 -7.75 3.07
C LYS A 23 9.18 -8.59 4.32
N TYR A 24 8.72 -8.09 5.47
CA TYR A 24 8.88 -8.81 6.73
C TYR A 24 7.92 -10.00 6.83
N GLY A 25 6.73 -9.96 6.21
CA GLY A 25 5.77 -11.07 6.11
C GLY A 25 6.26 -12.27 5.31
N ILE A 26 7.00 -12.05 4.22
CA ILE A 26 7.64 -13.13 3.46
C ILE A 26 8.81 -13.71 4.23
N GLN A 27 9.62 -12.86 4.88
CA GLN A 27 10.72 -13.35 5.70
C GLN A 27 10.21 -14.14 6.91
N ALA A 28 9.15 -13.65 7.54
CA ALA A 28 8.35 -14.32 8.55
C ALA A 28 7.83 -15.70 8.13
N PHE A 29 7.27 -15.81 6.93
CA PHE A 29 6.81 -17.07 6.35
C PHE A 29 7.96 -18.07 6.19
N ARG A 30 9.09 -17.60 5.67
CA ARG A 30 10.28 -18.43 5.42
C ARG A 30 10.95 -18.88 6.71
N ASP A 31 10.93 -18.05 7.75
CA ASP A 31 11.65 -18.30 9.01
C ASP A 31 10.76 -18.87 10.14
N TYR A 32 9.45 -19.11 9.92
CA TYR A 32 8.46 -19.52 10.94
C TYR A 32 8.44 -18.63 12.21
N GLN A 33 9.01 -17.42 12.15
CA GLN A 33 9.07 -16.44 13.25
C GLN A 33 8.76 -15.06 12.66
N ALA A 34 7.62 -14.47 13.04
CA ALA A 34 6.93 -13.67 12.02
C ALA A 34 6.28 -12.35 12.43
N ALA A 35 5.33 -12.35 13.35
CA ALA A 35 4.48 -11.18 13.57
C ALA A 35 5.26 -10.02 14.22
N ASP A 36 6.11 -10.32 15.20
CA ASP A 36 6.81 -9.33 16.02
C ASP A 36 7.79 -8.48 15.20
N LYS A 37 8.50 -9.07 14.22
CA LYS A 37 9.43 -8.32 13.37
C LYS A 37 8.72 -7.36 12.42
N VAL A 38 7.54 -7.75 11.92
CA VAL A 38 6.71 -6.86 11.10
C VAL A 38 6.22 -5.71 11.98
N GLU A 39 5.70 -6.00 13.17
CA GLU A 39 5.20 -4.99 14.11
C GLU A 39 6.30 -4.02 14.57
N GLN A 40 7.49 -4.51 14.91
CA GLN A 40 8.65 -3.67 15.25
C GLN A 40 9.04 -2.75 14.10
N SER A 41 9.07 -3.28 12.87
CA SER A 41 9.44 -2.49 11.69
C SER A 41 8.42 -1.40 11.38
N LEU A 42 7.13 -1.69 11.58
CA LEU A 42 6.05 -0.71 11.43
C LEU A 42 6.09 0.34 12.53
N THR A 43 6.33 -0.07 13.77
CA THR A 43 6.49 0.85 14.92
C THR A 43 7.68 1.79 14.69
N GLN A 44 8.81 1.25 14.21
CA GLN A 44 9.98 2.06 13.89
C GLN A 44 9.69 3.04 12.76
N LEU A 45 9.03 2.59 11.68
CA LEU A 45 8.61 3.45 10.59
C LEU A 45 7.69 4.58 11.07
N GLN A 46 6.72 4.28 11.94
CA GLN A 46 5.84 5.29 12.53
C GLN A 46 6.62 6.28 13.39
N ALA A 47 7.55 5.81 14.23
CA ALA A 47 8.39 6.68 15.05
C ALA A 47 9.28 7.59 14.21
N ASP A 48 9.89 7.06 13.14
CA ASP A 48 10.71 7.86 12.23
C ASP A 48 9.87 8.87 11.44
N ALA A 49 8.70 8.46 10.96
CA ALA A 49 7.78 9.30 10.23
C ALA A 49 7.26 10.47 11.08
N THR A 50 6.78 10.18 12.29
CA THR A 50 6.26 11.21 13.21
C THR A 50 7.34 12.13 13.74
N ARG A 51 8.60 11.67 13.81
CA ARG A 51 9.76 12.53 14.15
C ARG A 51 10.15 13.46 13.00
N LYS A 52 10.08 13.00 11.76
CA LYS A 52 10.50 13.75 10.56
C LYS A 52 9.41 14.65 9.97
N HIS A 53 8.15 14.31 10.20
CA HIS A 53 6.98 14.97 9.59
C HIS A 53 5.92 15.26 10.66
N THR A 54 6.11 16.35 11.40
CA THR A 54 5.22 16.74 12.51
C THR A 54 4.01 17.58 12.08
N ASP A 55 3.97 17.99 10.81
CA ASP A 55 3.02 18.95 10.25
C ASP A 55 1.90 18.31 9.39
N ILE A 56 1.96 17.00 9.18
CA ILE A 56 1.02 16.24 8.34
C ILE A 56 0.44 15.03 9.10
N PRO A 57 -0.70 14.47 8.65
CA PRO A 57 -1.29 13.27 9.26
C PRO A 57 -0.30 12.09 9.33
N VAL A 58 -0.48 11.22 10.32
CA VAL A 58 0.44 10.09 10.59
C VAL A 58 0.53 9.15 9.39
N SER A 59 -0.59 8.81 8.76
CA SER A 59 -0.61 7.99 7.54
C SER A 59 0.20 8.62 6.39
N GLU A 60 0.07 9.93 6.18
CA GLU A 60 0.83 10.66 5.14
C GLU A 60 2.34 10.69 5.47
N ALA A 61 2.69 10.96 6.74
CA ALA A 61 4.06 10.93 7.21
C ALA A 61 4.71 9.56 6.98
N MET A 62 4.02 8.49 7.37
CA MET A 62 4.50 7.12 7.20
C MET A 62 4.62 6.74 5.73
N GLN A 63 3.69 7.19 4.88
CA GLN A 63 3.75 6.98 3.44
C GLN A 63 5.01 7.62 2.84
N ARG A 64 5.30 8.89 3.16
CA ARG A 64 6.48 9.62 2.65
C ARG A 64 7.79 8.94 3.05
N GLU A 65 7.94 8.63 4.34
CA GLU A 65 9.15 7.96 4.84
C GLU A 65 9.32 6.59 4.17
N ALA A 66 8.25 5.81 4.03
CA ALA A 66 8.35 4.51 3.41
C ALA A 66 8.60 4.59 1.89
N ILE A 67 8.13 5.64 1.22
CA ILE A 67 8.48 5.91 -0.19
C ILE A 67 9.98 6.15 -0.34
N GLU A 68 10.53 7.01 0.50
CA GLU A 68 11.95 7.32 0.51
C GLU A 68 12.80 6.08 0.80
N GLN A 69 12.48 5.36 1.89
CA GLN A 69 13.19 4.14 2.27
C GLN A 69 13.15 3.08 1.17
N THR A 70 12.00 2.90 0.50
CA THR A 70 11.86 1.94 -0.60
C THR A 70 12.74 2.35 -1.78
N SER A 71 12.68 3.62 -2.17
CA SER A 71 13.46 4.16 -3.30
C SER A 71 14.96 3.97 -3.06
N ASN A 72 15.43 4.30 -1.85
CA ASN A 72 16.84 4.11 -1.46
C ASN A 72 17.24 2.63 -1.46
N LYS A 73 16.39 1.74 -0.93
CA LYS A 73 16.64 0.29 -0.91
C LYS A 73 16.67 -0.35 -2.30
N LEU A 74 15.89 0.17 -3.26
CA LEU A 74 15.91 -0.29 -4.64
C LEU A 74 17.13 0.24 -5.39
N ALA A 75 17.50 1.51 -5.18
CA ALA A 75 18.68 2.11 -5.79
C ALA A 75 19.98 1.44 -5.30
N ALA A 76 20.04 1.06 -4.02
CA ALA A 76 21.21 0.42 -3.42
C ALA A 76 21.32 -1.09 -3.69
N GLU A 77 20.34 -1.72 -4.34
CA GLU A 77 20.38 -3.16 -4.66
C GLU A 77 21.01 -3.36 -6.04
N PRO A 78 22.27 -3.83 -6.16
CA PRO A 78 22.93 -3.99 -7.46
C PRO A 78 22.38 -5.17 -8.28
N ASP A 79 21.84 -6.19 -7.61
CA ASP A 79 21.32 -7.39 -8.26
C ASP A 79 19.90 -7.13 -8.80
N GLU A 80 19.74 -7.23 -10.13
CA GLU A 80 18.49 -6.94 -10.81
C GLU A 80 17.34 -7.85 -10.37
N GLN A 81 17.61 -9.13 -10.14
CA GLN A 81 16.59 -10.08 -9.70
C GLN A 81 16.12 -9.77 -8.28
N LYS A 82 17.05 -9.46 -7.37
CA LYS A 82 16.71 -9.04 -6.00
C LYS A 82 15.98 -7.71 -5.99
N ARG A 83 16.35 -6.78 -6.87
CA ARG A 83 15.68 -5.48 -7.02
C ARG A 83 14.24 -5.67 -7.51
N ALA A 84 14.03 -6.52 -8.51
CA ALA A 84 12.71 -6.88 -9.01
C ALA A 84 11.85 -7.58 -7.94
N ALA A 85 12.43 -8.53 -7.18
CA ALA A 85 11.74 -9.20 -6.08
C ALA A 85 11.30 -8.21 -4.99
N ARG A 86 12.16 -7.25 -4.61
CA ARG A 86 11.77 -6.17 -3.67
C ARG A 86 10.64 -5.31 -4.22
N ALA A 87 10.69 -4.97 -5.50
CA ALA A 87 9.64 -4.18 -6.13
C ALA A 87 8.30 -4.95 -6.19
N ALA A 88 8.34 -6.27 -6.44
CA ALA A 88 7.17 -7.14 -6.35
C ALA A 88 6.58 -7.17 -4.95
N ASN A 89 7.41 -7.30 -3.91
CA ASN A 89 6.95 -7.26 -2.52
C ASN A 89 6.25 -5.93 -2.20
N PHE A 90 6.77 -4.81 -2.70
CA PHE A 90 6.14 -3.49 -2.55
C PHE A 90 4.76 -3.48 -3.20
N PHE A 91 4.70 -3.91 -4.45
CA PHE A 91 3.47 -3.94 -5.22
C PHE A 91 2.40 -4.82 -4.57
N TRP A 92 2.76 -5.99 -4.06
CA TRP A 92 1.79 -6.88 -3.43
C TRP A 92 1.16 -6.26 -2.20
N GLY A 93 1.92 -5.56 -1.36
CA GLY A 93 1.37 -4.90 -0.20
C GLY A 93 0.41 -3.80 -0.61
N PHE A 94 0.83 -3.02 -1.59
CA PHE A 94 0.01 -1.98 -2.19
C PHE A 94 -1.30 -2.55 -2.78
N TYR A 95 -1.21 -3.66 -3.51
CA TYR A 95 -2.35 -4.35 -4.11
C TYR A 95 -3.30 -4.83 -3.02
N PHE A 96 -2.84 -5.62 -2.05
CA PHE A 96 -3.67 -6.20 -0.99
C PHE A 96 -4.40 -5.15 -0.15
N ILE A 97 -3.74 -4.04 0.18
CA ILE A 97 -4.40 -2.95 0.92
C ILE A 97 -5.62 -2.45 0.15
N ASN A 98 -5.54 -2.28 -1.16
CA ASN A 98 -6.57 -1.58 -1.92
C ASN A 98 -7.63 -2.48 -2.54
N VAL A 99 -7.29 -3.73 -2.85
CA VAL A 99 -8.24 -4.70 -3.44
C VAL A 99 -8.79 -5.72 -2.46
N ARG A 100 -8.23 -5.84 -1.25
CA ARG A 100 -8.72 -6.77 -0.22
C ARG A 100 -9.07 -6.07 1.09
N GLU A 101 -8.11 -5.41 1.75
CA GLU A 101 -8.34 -4.92 3.12
C GLU A 101 -9.22 -3.66 3.18
N ARG A 102 -9.03 -2.72 2.26
CA ARG A 102 -9.87 -1.53 2.15
C ARG A 102 -11.33 -1.88 1.83
N PRO A 103 -11.64 -2.74 0.83
CA PRO A 103 -13.02 -3.13 0.59
C PRO A 103 -13.62 -3.89 1.77
N GLU A 104 -12.90 -4.82 2.39
CA GLU A 104 -13.37 -5.50 3.60
C GLU A 104 -13.69 -4.50 4.73
N PHE A 105 -12.80 -3.52 4.98
CA PHE A 105 -13.04 -2.47 5.96
C PHE A 105 -14.26 -1.62 5.63
N CYS A 106 -14.44 -1.23 4.38
CA CYS A 106 -15.54 -0.37 3.98
C CYS A 106 -16.89 -1.11 3.99
N ASP A 107 -16.91 -2.40 3.64
CA ASP A 107 -18.08 -3.26 3.76
C ASP A 107 -18.53 -3.37 5.23
N GLU A 108 -17.59 -3.52 6.19
CA GLU A 108 -17.89 -3.49 7.63
C GLU A 108 -18.50 -2.16 8.11
N HIS A 109 -18.25 -1.07 7.37
CA HIS A 109 -18.84 0.26 7.63
C HIS A 109 -20.06 0.56 6.76
N GLY A 110 -20.62 -0.47 6.10
CA GLY A 110 -21.87 -0.40 5.36
C GLY A 110 -21.74 0.28 3.99
N THR A 111 -20.55 0.32 3.40
CA THR A 111 -20.32 0.89 2.06
C THR A 111 -19.42 0.00 1.22
N GLY A 112 -19.98 -0.59 0.17
CA GLY A 112 -19.17 -1.27 -0.84
C GLY A 112 -18.40 -0.28 -1.70
N ILE A 113 -17.13 -0.61 -2.01
CA ILE A 113 -16.25 0.22 -2.84
C ILE A 113 -15.85 -0.49 -4.16
N GLN A 114 -16.78 -1.22 -4.77
CA GLN A 114 -16.50 -2.07 -5.93
C GLN A 114 -16.03 -1.27 -7.15
N SER A 115 -16.53 -0.04 -7.35
CA SER A 115 -16.06 0.81 -8.45
C SER A 115 -14.60 1.20 -8.26
N PHE A 116 -14.19 1.47 -7.01
CA PHE A 116 -12.79 1.72 -6.68
C PHE A 116 -11.92 0.49 -6.95
N VAL A 117 -12.32 -0.69 -6.46
CA VAL A 117 -11.56 -1.94 -6.68
C VAL A 117 -11.41 -2.23 -8.18
N GLY A 118 -12.50 -2.19 -8.95
CA GLY A 118 -12.46 -2.46 -10.38
C GLY A 118 -11.60 -1.45 -11.16
N ALA A 119 -11.68 -0.17 -10.81
CA ALA A 119 -10.80 0.84 -11.41
C ALA A 119 -9.32 0.58 -11.07
N PHE A 120 -9.05 0.22 -9.82
CA PHE A 120 -7.71 -0.05 -9.32
C PHE A 120 -7.06 -1.25 -10.01
N GLU A 121 -7.77 -2.36 -10.09
CA GLU A 121 -7.31 -3.57 -10.77
C GLU A 121 -7.03 -3.28 -12.24
N LYS A 122 -7.92 -2.53 -12.90
CA LYS A 122 -7.76 -2.15 -14.31
C LYS A 122 -6.49 -1.34 -14.56
N ILE A 123 -6.19 -0.33 -13.75
CA ILE A 123 -5.02 0.53 -13.97
C ILE A 123 -3.70 -0.19 -13.63
N HIS A 124 -3.72 -1.16 -12.70
CA HIS A 124 -2.53 -1.89 -12.24
C HIS A 124 -2.38 -3.30 -12.82
N ALA A 125 -3.17 -3.66 -13.83
CA ALA A 125 -3.17 -5.01 -14.40
C ALA A 125 -1.78 -5.45 -14.91
N SER A 126 -1.00 -4.53 -15.48
CA SER A 126 0.33 -4.83 -16.00
C SER A 126 1.35 -5.09 -14.88
N GLU A 127 1.30 -4.29 -13.83
CA GLU A 127 2.12 -4.43 -12.63
C GLU A 127 1.77 -5.73 -11.88
N TYR A 128 0.48 -6.05 -11.78
CA TYR A 128 0.01 -7.32 -11.22
C TYR A 128 0.56 -8.52 -11.97
N ALA A 129 0.45 -8.54 -13.29
CA ALA A 129 1.00 -9.62 -14.11
C ALA A 129 2.53 -9.78 -13.92
N SER A 130 3.25 -8.67 -13.81
CA SER A 130 4.70 -8.66 -13.58
C SER A 130 5.05 -9.21 -12.20
N ALA A 131 4.40 -8.71 -11.15
CA ALA A 131 4.62 -9.16 -9.77
C ALA A 131 4.26 -10.64 -9.57
N LYS A 132 3.18 -11.11 -10.22
CA LYS A 132 2.79 -12.53 -10.22
C LYS A 132 3.85 -13.42 -10.88
N THR A 133 4.43 -12.96 -11.98
CA THR A 133 5.50 -13.70 -12.68
C THR A 133 6.75 -13.82 -11.81
N ILE A 134 7.12 -12.75 -11.10
CA ILE A 134 8.25 -12.74 -10.16
C ILE A 134 7.99 -13.69 -8.99
N TYR A 135 6.79 -13.66 -8.38
CA TYR A 135 6.44 -14.57 -7.29
C TYR A 135 6.42 -16.03 -7.70
N ALA A 136 5.93 -16.35 -8.91
CA ALA A 136 5.97 -17.71 -9.43
C ALA A 136 7.41 -18.25 -9.53
N ARG A 137 8.38 -17.42 -9.96
CA ARG A 137 9.81 -17.78 -9.99
C ARG A 137 10.39 -17.99 -8.60
N MET A 138 9.85 -17.30 -7.60
CA MET A 138 10.27 -17.40 -6.19
C MET A 138 9.54 -18.50 -5.41
N ALA A 139 8.62 -19.23 -6.06
CA ALA A 139 7.71 -20.20 -5.42
C ALA A 139 6.89 -19.60 -4.25
N GLU A 140 6.53 -18.32 -4.36
CA GLU A 140 5.72 -17.61 -3.38
C GLU A 140 4.22 -17.72 -3.68
N ASP A 141 3.41 -17.85 -2.62
CA ASP A 141 1.96 -17.97 -2.71
C ASP A 141 1.30 -16.66 -2.25
N GLU A 142 0.61 -16.00 -3.17
CA GLU A 142 -0.11 -14.74 -2.94
C GLU A 142 -1.06 -14.83 -1.74
N SER A 143 -1.83 -15.92 -1.63
CA SER A 143 -2.83 -16.09 -0.59
C SER A 143 -2.18 -16.28 0.77
N LYS A 144 -1.11 -17.07 0.86
CA LYS A 144 -0.40 -17.29 2.12
C LYS A 144 0.24 -16.00 2.62
N ILE A 145 0.85 -15.23 1.72
CA ILE A 145 1.45 -13.94 2.06
C ILE A 145 0.38 -13.00 2.62
N TYR A 146 -0.77 -12.89 1.94
CA TYR A 146 -1.89 -12.08 2.43
C TYR A 146 -2.33 -12.49 3.84
N THR A 147 -2.53 -13.78 4.10
CA THR A 147 -2.94 -14.27 5.43
C THR A 147 -1.98 -13.84 6.54
N ILE A 148 -0.67 -13.85 6.28
CA ILE A 148 0.35 -13.52 7.27
C ILE A 148 0.37 -12.03 7.60
N ILE A 149 0.20 -11.17 6.58
CA ILE A 149 0.34 -9.73 6.73
C ILE A 149 -0.98 -9.00 6.99
N LYS A 150 -2.11 -9.69 6.80
CA LYS A 150 -3.47 -9.16 6.99
C LYS A 150 -3.64 -8.38 8.31
N PRO A 151 -3.21 -8.87 9.48
CA PRO A 151 -3.34 -8.12 10.72
C PRO A 151 -2.68 -6.74 10.67
N GLN A 152 -1.53 -6.63 10.02
CA GLN A 152 -0.82 -5.38 9.86
C GLN A 152 -1.46 -4.48 8.80
N LEU A 153 -1.91 -5.05 7.67
CA LEU A 153 -2.67 -4.30 6.68
C LEU A 153 -3.95 -3.71 7.29
N ARG A 154 -4.63 -4.47 8.15
CA ARG A 154 -5.82 -4.02 8.87
C ARG A 154 -5.52 -2.83 9.77
N LYS A 155 -4.46 -2.90 10.60
CA LYS A 155 -4.03 -1.75 11.44
C LYS A 155 -3.79 -0.50 10.59
N MET A 156 -3.15 -0.65 9.43
CA MET A 156 -2.87 0.46 8.52
C MET A 156 -4.14 1.07 7.93
N ILE A 157 -5.07 0.24 7.45
CA ILE A 157 -6.35 0.72 6.90
C ILE A 157 -7.18 1.44 7.97
N VAL A 158 -7.20 0.95 9.22
CA VAL A 158 -7.88 1.63 10.32
C VAL A 158 -7.31 3.04 10.53
N GLN A 159 -5.98 3.18 10.58
CA GLN A 159 -5.34 4.50 10.72
C GLN A 159 -5.61 5.40 9.52
N ASP A 160 -5.42 4.88 8.29
CA ASP A 160 -5.62 5.59 7.02
C ASP A 160 -7.05 6.15 6.91
N MET A 161 -8.06 5.30 7.16
CA MET A 161 -9.47 5.71 7.11
C MET A 161 -9.83 6.67 8.25
N SER A 162 -9.23 6.52 9.42
CA SER A 162 -9.40 7.47 10.54
C SER A 162 -8.82 8.84 10.22
N ASP A 163 -7.64 8.90 9.60
CA ASP A 163 -7.01 10.15 9.17
C ASP A 163 -7.84 10.84 8.07
N ILE A 164 -8.37 10.09 7.10
CA ILE A 164 -9.30 10.62 6.08
C ILE A 164 -10.54 11.22 6.75
N ALA A 165 -11.17 10.46 7.66
CA ALA A 165 -12.37 10.88 8.36
C ALA A 165 -12.12 12.15 9.19
N ALA A 166 -11.03 12.18 9.98
CA ALA A 166 -10.66 13.32 10.81
C ALA A 166 -10.33 14.57 9.97
N THR A 167 -9.52 14.43 8.92
CA THR A 167 -9.11 15.53 8.04
C THR A 167 -10.30 16.19 7.35
N ASN A 168 -11.29 15.38 6.96
CA ASN A 168 -12.48 15.85 6.27
C ASN A 168 -13.66 16.14 7.21
N LYS A 169 -13.51 15.89 8.53
CA LYS A 169 -14.57 16.02 9.55
C LYS A 169 -15.83 15.23 9.20
N ILE A 170 -15.63 14.01 8.74
CA ILE A 170 -16.69 13.06 8.34
C ILE A 170 -16.58 11.77 9.14
N THR A 171 -17.60 10.92 9.03
CA THR A 171 -17.57 9.57 9.60
C THR A 171 -16.74 8.60 8.74
N LEU A 172 -16.36 7.44 9.31
CA LEU A 172 -15.69 6.38 8.55
C LEU A 172 -16.54 5.87 7.37
N LYS A 173 -17.86 5.77 7.56
CA LYS A 173 -18.81 5.41 6.48
C LYS A 173 -18.72 6.43 5.34
N GLN A 174 -18.79 7.72 5.66
CA GLN A 174 -18.66 8.78 4.66
C GLN A 174 -17.29 8.80 3.98
N ALA A 175 -16.21 8.44 4.68
CA ALA A 175 -14.90 8.28 4.06
C ALA A 175 -14.90 7.15 3.01
N CYS A 176 -15.57 6.03 3.27
CA CYS A 176 -15.77 4.98 2.27
C CYS A 176 -16.68 5.42 1.11
N GLU A 177 -17.76 6.14 1.39
CA GLU A 177 -18.65 6.71 0.36
C GLU A 177 -17.87 7.64 -0.58
N LEU A 178 -17.00 8.50 -0.03
CA LEU A 178 -16.13 9.36 -0.82
C LEU A 178 -15.18 8.58 -1.74
N ILE A 179 -14.66 7.43 -1.28
CA ILE A 179 -13.80 6.58 -2.10
C ILE A 179 -14.58 6.00 -3.28
N GLU A 180 -15.79 5.49 -3.04
CA GLU A 180 -16.62 4.91 -4.09
C GLU A 180 -17.08 5.98 -5.10
N GLU A 181 -17.57 7.12 -4.63
CA GLU A 181 -18.05 8.22 -5.47
C GLU A 181 -16.95 8.83 -6.36
N ASN A 182 -15.69 8.72 -5.94
CA ASN A 182 -14.54 9.30 -6.63
C ASN A 182 -13.55 8.24 -7.16
N ALA A 183 -13.98 6.99 -7.26
CA ALA A 183 -13.17 5.81 -7.58
C ALA A 183 -12.13 6.07 -8.68
N GLU A 184 -12.57 6.46 -9.88
CA GLU A 184 -11.64 6.68 -11.00
C GLU A 184 -10.63 7.79 -10.77
N ALA A 185 -11.05 8.89 -10.14
CA ALA A 185 -10.19 10.05 -9.91
C ALA A 185 -9.10 9.72 -8.90
N LEU A 186 -9.47 9.01 -7.83
CA LEU A 186 -8.52 8.54 -6.81
C LEU A 186 -7.55 7.54 -7.42
N VAL A 187 -8.04 6.53 -8.15
CA VAL A 187 -7.20 5.49 -8.73
C VAL A 187 -6.19 6.04 -9.73
N LYS A 188 -6.54 7.05 -10.54
CA LYS A 188 -5.61 7.70 -11.48
C LYS A 188 -4.42 8.35 -10.78
N GLU A 189 -4.67 8.95 -9.63
CA GLU A 189 -3.64 9.56 -8.80
C GLU A 189 -2.81 8.52 -8.06
N MET A 190 -3.39 7.34 -7.86
CA MET A 190 -2.81 6.15 -7.28
C MET A 190 -2.08 5.26 -8.30
N HIS A 191 -1.71 5.78 -9.48
CA HIS A 191 -0.89 4.99 -10.41
C HIS A 191 0.53 4.80 -9.86
N LEU A 192 1.00 3.55 -9.79
CA LEU A 192 2.32 3.21 -9.25
C LEU A 192 3.47 4.02 -9.87
N ALA A 193 3.44 4.27 -11.19
CA ALA A 193 4.44 5.09 -11.88
C ALA A 193 4.54 6.52 -11.35
N LYS A 194 3.44 7.06 -10.79
CA LYS A 194 3.38 8.40 -10.22
C LYS A 194 3.89 8.44 -8.78
N MET A 195 3.40 7.57 -7.91
CA MET A 195 3.78 7.65 -6.48
C MET A 195 5.09 6.95 -6.17
N GLN A 196 5.43 5.90 -6.92
CA GLN A 196 6.59 5.06 -6.69
C GLN A 196 7.33 4.73 -7.99
N PRO A 197 7.94 5.74 -8.65
CA PRO A 197 8.62 5.54 -9.92
C PRO A 197 9.73 4.47 -9.85
N ALA A 198 10.43 4.37 -8.71
CA ALA A 198 11.48 3.37 -8.52
C ALA A 198 10.94 1.92 -8.56
N VAL A 199 9.81 1.68 -7.86
CA VAL A 199 9.14 0.37 -7.86
C VAL A 199 8.62 0.04 -9.26
N TYR A 200 7.93 1.00 -9.89
CA TYR A 200 7.38 0.83 -11.23
C TYR A 200 8.45 0.46 -12.26
N ARG A 201 9.61 1.14 -12.25
CA ARG A 201 10.74 0.82 -13.14
C ARG A 201 11.31 -0.57 -12.86
N ALA A 202 11.51 -0.92 -11.60
CA ALA A 202 12.07 -2.21 -11.22
C ALA A 202 11.13 -3.39 -11.59
N LEU A 203 9.82 -3.22 -11.49
CA LEU A 203 8.84 -4.21 -11.97
C LEU A 203 8.84 -4.32 -13.50
N SER A 204 8.88 -3.17 -14.18
CA SER A 204 8.80 -3.14 -15.64
C SER A 204 10.03 -3.71 -16.33
N ALA A 205 11.21 -3.58 -15.70
CA ALA A 205 12.46 -4.15 -16.21
C ALA A 205 12.52 -5.68 -16.13
N ALA A 206 11.73 -6.29 -15.25
CA ALA A 206 11.75 -7.74 -15.00
C ALA A 206 10.83 -8.56 -15.93
N LYS A 207 10.16 -7.89 -16.89
CA LYS A 207 9.26 -8.47 -17.88
C LYS A 207 10.01 -9.30 -18.90
#